data_AF-D3HME9-F1
#
_entry.id   AF-D3HME9-F1
#
_cell.length_a   1.000
_cell.length_b   1.000
_cell.length_c   1.000
_cell.angle_alpha   90.00
_cell.angle_beta   90.00
_cell.angle_gamma   90.00
#
_symmetry.space_group_name_H-M   'P 1'
#
loop_
_entity.id
_entity.type
_entity.pdbx_description
1 polymer ?
#
loop_
_entity_poly.entity_id
_entity_poly.type
_entity_poly.pdbx_seq_one_letter_code
_entity_poly.pdbx_strand_id
1 'polypeptide(L)'
;MLSSDNIRSFLNQKTDYLINWNRVGNLFFSNHRYSTRELVERGFVITCTAAGGFLTWNKSEEGGVTPFALGASLAFLLSHSVIISPLIYKRLKAKWSCDEHIRTINSKLNDEDKDFAQLVKQVIDKITTHAAEKSPSAIWGKRDRLMKNLETWIDEEDHGMLGDILKNEEIISLLDKGSFPETESLMIKSL
;
A
#
# COMPACT_ATOMS: atom_id res chain seq x y z
N MET A 1 1.18 26.61 -9.83
CA MET A 1 0.10 26.26 -8.87
C MET A 1 -0.08 24.74 -8.94
N LEU A 2 0.39 23.99 -7.94
CA LEU A 2 0.25 22.52 -7.95
C LEU A 2 -1.20 22.17 -7.62
N SER A 3 -1.89 21.47 -8.53
CA SER A 3 -3.22 20.92 -8.25
C SER A 3 -3.15 20.02 -7.01
N SER A 4 -4.23 20.01 -6.21
CA SER A 4 -4.33 19.16 -5.02
C SER A 4 -4.10 17.67 -5.32
N ASP A 5 -4.40 17.24 -6.55
CA ASP A 5 -4.17 15.86 -7.01
C ASP A 5 -2.68 15.56 -7.22
N ASN A 6 -1.90 16.54 -7.69
CA ASN A 6 -0.44 16.40 -7.86
C ASN A 6 0.25 16.29 -6.49
N ILE A 7 -0.22 17.03 -5.49
CA ILE A 7 0.33 16.97 -4.13
C ILE A 7 0.04 15.61 -3.49
N ARG A 8 -1.20 15.12 -3.62
CA ARG A 8 -1.58 13.80 -3.08
C ARG A 8 -0.80 12.66 -3.72
N SER A 9 -0.66 12.67 -5.05
CA SER A 9 0.14 11.67 -5.76
C SER A 9 1.61 11.68 -5.31
N PHE A 10 2.20 12.87 -5.23
CA PHE A 10 3.57 13.05 -4.74
C PHE A 10 3.76 12.52 -3.30
N LEU A 11 2.85 12.85 -2.39
CA LEU A 11 2.92 12.39 -0.99
C LEU A 11 2.71 10.87 -0.86
N ASN A 12 1.80 10.30 -1.65
CA ASN A 12 1.62 8.85 -1.71
C ASN A 12 2.91 8.16 -2.19
N GLN A 13 3.56 8.67 -3.25
CA GLN A 13 4.84 8.14 -3.72
C GLN A 13 5.96 8.30 -2.69
N LYS A 14 6.09 9.46 -2.04
CA LYS A 14 7.12 9.72 -1.03
C LYS A 14 6.95 8.87 0.24
N THR A 15 5.72 8.53 0.58
CA THR A 15 5.42 7.61 1.69
C THR A 15 5.39 6.15 1.25
N ASP A 16 5.81 5.84 0.02
CA ASP A 16 5.81 4.49 -0.54
C ASP A 16 4.43 3.80 -0.41
N TYR A 17 3.38 4.61 -0.58
CA TYR A 17 1.96 4.25 -0.45
C TYR A 17 1.55 3.69 0.94
N LEU A 18 2.43 3.83 1.95
CA LEU A 18 2.14 3.46 3.34
C LEU A 18 1.07 4.36 3.96
N ILE A 19 0.92 5.58 3.47
CA ILE A 19 -0.14 6.53 3.86
C ILE A 19 -0.99 6.84 2.63
N ASN A 20 -2.32 6.80 2.81
CA ASN A 20 -3.25 7.15 1.75
C ASN A 20 -3.71 8.61 1.92
N TRP A 21 -2.99 9.52 1.28
CA TRP A 21 -3.26 10.96 1.32
C TRP A 21 -4.54 11.37 0.57
N ASN A 22 -5.11 10.47 -0.24
CA ASN A 22 -6.42 10.69 -0.88
C ASN A 22 -7.57 10.61 0.14
N ARG A 23 -7.34 10.02 1.32
CA ARG A 23 -8.38 9.78 2.33
C ARG A 23 -8.30 10.69 3.56
N VAL A 24 -7.24 11.48 3.71
CA VAL A 24 -7.01 12.33 4.90
C VAL A 24 -8.13 13.37 5.10
N GLY A 25 -8.89 13.72 4.04
CA GLY A 25 -10.10 14.57 4.13
C GLY A 25 -11.44 13.83 4.13
N ASN A 26 -11.52 12.62 3.56
CA ASN A 26 -12.78 11.86 3.45
C ASN A 26 -13.27 11.34 4.80
N LEU A 27 -12.39 11.27 5.81
CA LEU A 27 -12.83 10.98 7.16
C LEU A 27 -13.83 12.05 7.66
N PHE A 28 -13.65 13.34 7.35
CA PHE A 28 -14.46 14.38 7.97
C PHE A 28 -15.67 14.82 7.15
N PHE A 29 -15.65 14.66 5.82
CA PHE A 29 -16.63 15.29 4.92
C PHE A 29 -17.40 14.33 4.00
N SER A 30 -17.29 13.01 4.18
CA SER A 30 -18.05 12.05 3.36
C SER A 30 -19.30 11.53 4.08
N ASN A 31 -20.40 11.38 3.33
CA ASN A 31 -21.57 10.61 3.76
C ASN A 31 -21.20 9.12 3.80
N HIS A 32 -20.54 8.69 4.87
CA HIS A 32 -20.22 7.29 5.12
C HIS A 32 -21.02 6.78 6.31
N ARG A 33 -21.62 5.59 6.14
CA ARG A 33 -22.14 4.81 7.25
C ARG A 33 -20.93 4.27 8.02
N TYR A 34 -20.62 4.88 9.15
CA TYR A 34 -19.53 4.42 10.00
C TYR A 34 -19.90 3.09 10.66
N SER A 35 -18.97 2.15 10.61
CA SER A 35 -19.00 1.00 11.51
C SER A 35 -18.85 1.46 12.96
N THR A 36 -19.34 0.66 13.91
CA THR A 36 -19.17 0.92 15.35
C THR A 36 -17.70 1.14 15.73
N ARG A 37 -16.79 0.41 15.08
CA ARG A 37 -15.35 0.57 15.24
C ARG A 37 -14.87 1.96 14.82
N GLU A 38 -15.29 2.43 13.64
CA GLU A 38 -14.93 3.77 13.16
C GLU A 38 -15.49 4.88 14.06
N LEU A 39 -16.69 4.69 14.63
CA LEU A 39 -17.26 5.62 15.60
C LEU A 39 -16.42 5.71 16.88
N VAL A 40 -15.95 4.57 17.41
CA VAL A 40 -15.09 4.53 18.59
C VAL A 40 -13.74 5.20 18.31
N GLU A 41 -13.11 4.90 17.17
CA GLU A 41 -11.85 5.50 16.75
C GLU A 41 -11.99 7.04 16.64
N ARG A 42 -13.08 7.53 16.05
CA ARG A 42 -13.36 8.97 15.97
C ARG A 42 -13.65 9.60 17.33
N GLY A 43 -14.43 8.92 18.17
CA GLY A 43 -14.73 9.36 19.53
C GLY A 43 -13.46 9.50 20.37
N PHE A 44 -12.52 8.56 20.22
CA PHE A 44 -11.21 8.64 20.86
C PHE A 44 -10.44 9.90 20.45
N VAL A 45 -10.31 10.17 19.15
CA VAL A 45 -9.65 11.41 18.67
C VAL A 45 -10.31 12.63 19.28
N ILE A 46 -11.64 12.76 19.14
CA ILE A 46 -12.38 13.95 19.58
C ILE A 46 -12.16 14.17 21.08
N THR A 47 -12.21 13.10 21.87
CA THR A 47 -11.99 13.17 23.31
C THR A 47 -10.56 13.58 23.64
N CYS A 48 -9.55 13.00 22.98
CA CYS A 48 -8.14 13.39 23.16
C CYS A 48 -7.89 14.85 22.76
N THR A 49 -8.44 15.30 21.63
CA THR A 49 -8.34 16.68 21.16
C THR A 49 -8.96 17.65 22.15
N ALA A 50 -10.17 17.37 22.64
CA ALA A 50 -10.85 18.20 23.62
C ALA A 50 -10.10 18.22 24.97
N ALA A 51 -9.64 17.07 25.45
CA ALA A 51 -8.86 16.97 26.68
C ALA A 51 -7.51 17.71 26.57
N GLY A 52 -6.80 17.56 25.44
CA GLY A 52 -5.55 18.27 25.18
C GLY A 52 -5.74 19.78 25.18
N GLY A 53 -6.77 20.27 24.47
CA GLY A 53 -7.10 21.70 24.48
C GLY A 53 -7.46 22.20 25.88
N PHE A 54 -8.30 21.48 26.61
CA PHE A 54 -8.70 21.85 27.97
C PHE A 54 -7.51 21.87 28.94
N LEU A 55 -6.64 20.86 28.91
CA LEU A 55 -5.47 20.79 29.78
C LEU A 55 -4.48 21.92 29.51
N THR A 56 -4.23 22.26 28.25
CA THR A 56 -3.32 23.36 27.89
C THR A 56 -3.94 24.72 28.20
N TRP A 57 -5.24 24.89 28.00
CA TRP A 57 -5.97 26.10 28.41
C TRP A 57 -5.94 26.29 29.93
N ASN A 58 -6.26 25.24 30.70
CA ASN A 58 -6.29 25.28 32.16
C ASN A 58 -4.90 25.50 32.81
N LYS A 59 -3.81 25.16 32.10
CA LYS A 59 -2.44 25.42 32.54
C LYS A 59 -1.89 26.78 32.09
N SER A 60 -2.60 27.50 31.23
CA SER A 60 -2.16 28.79 30.72
C SER A 60 -2.54 29.90 31.71
N GLU A 61 -1.56 30.71 32.10
CA GLU A 61 -1.78 31.88 32.96
C GLU A 61 -2.60 32.98 32.27
N GLU A 62 -2.47 33.10 30.94
CA GLU A 62 -3.16 34.11 30.13
C GLU A 62 -4.55 33.66 29.63
N GLY A 63 -4.84 32.35 29.73
CA GLY A 63 -6.06 31.76 29.19
C GLY A 63 -6.23 31.99 27.68
N GLY A 64 -7.48 32.04 27.22
CA GLY A 64 -7.81 32.35 25.81
C GLY A 64 -7.71 31.17 24.82
N VAL A 65 -8.00 31.48 23.55
CA VAL A 65 -8.20 30.47 22.49
C VAL A 65 -6.88 29.85 22.00
N THR A 66 -5.78 30.60 22.04
CA THR A 66 -4.47 30.17 21.54
C THR A 66 -3.90 28.93 22.25
N PRO A 67 -3.78 28.90 23.60
CA PRO A 67 -3.28 27.70 24.29
C PRO A 67 -4.19 26.49 24.08
N PHE A 68 -5.51 26.69 24.03
CA PHE A 68 -6.47 25.63 23.70
C PHE A 68 -6.20 25.07 22.30
N ALA A 69 -6.07 25.93 21.28
CA ALA A 69 -5.88 25.50 19.90
C ALA A 69 -4.57 24.73 19.70
N LEU A 70 -3.48 25.14 20.35
CA LEU A 70 -2.20 24.43 20.30
C LEU A 70 -2.27 23.06 20.98
N GLY A 71 -2.84 23.01 22.19
CA GLY A 71 -3.04 21.74 22.92
C GLY A 71 -3.93 20.77 22.17
N ALA A 72 -5.04 21.26 21.62
CA ALA A 72 -5.97 20.49 20.81
C ALA A 72 -5.29 19.96 19.54
N SER A 73 -4.50 20.79 18.85
CA SER A 73 -3.78 20.39 17.62
C SER A 73 -2.74 19.30 17.89
N LEU A 74 -1.95 19.44 18.96
CA LEU A 74 -0.96 18.42 19.32
C LEU A 74 -1.63 17.09 19.71
N ALA A 75 -2.65 17.15 20.55
CA ALA A 75 -3.38 15.95 20.97
C ALA A 75 -4.14 15.28 19.80
N PHE A 76 -4.64 16.08 18.85
CA PHE A 76 -5.21 15.60 17.61
C PHE A 76 -4.18 14.80 16.79
N LEU A 77 -2.97 15.35 16.59
CA LEU A 77 -1.92 14.68 15.82
C LEU A 77 -1.48 13.37 16.47
N LEU A 78 -1.31 13.35 17.80
CA LEU A 78 -0.92 12.16 18.54
C LEU A 78 -2.00 11.07 18.48
N SER A 79 -3.26 11.42 18.77
CA SER A 79 -4.38 10.46 18.74
C SER A 79 -4.63 9.92 17.33
N HIS A 80 -4.53 10.77 16.30
CA HIS A 80 -4.59 10.32 14.90
C HIS A 80 -3.46 9.36 14.55
N SER A 81 -2.23 9.64 15.00
CA SER A 81 -1.10 8.77 14.74
C SER A 81 -1.32 7.37 15.32
N VAL A 82 -1.87 7.29 16.53
CA VAL A 82 -2.22 6.01 17.18
C VAL A 82 -3.25 5.23 16.37
N ILE A 83 -4.33 5.88 15.91
CA ILE A 83 -5.38 5.21 15.13
C ILE A 83 -4.90 4.75 13.76
N ILE A 84 -4.01 5.52 13.12
CA ILE A 84 -3.49 5.18 11.79
C ILE A 84 -2.38 4.12 11.89
N SER A 85 -1.72 3.96 13.04
CA SER A 85 -0.58 3.05 13.23
C SER A 85 -0.88 1.59 12.84
N PRO A 86 -2.01 0.95 13.21
CA PRO A 86 -2.35 -0.40 12.78
C PRO A 86 -2.47 -0.53 11.25
N LEU A 87 -2.99 0.49 10.57
CA LEU A 87 -3.10 0.51 9.11
C LEU A 87 -1.73 0.62 8.45
N ILE A 88 -0.82 1.43 9.01
CA ILE A 88 0.57 1.52 8.55
C ILE A 88 1.28 0.18 8.78
N TYR A 89 1.14 -0.39 9.98
CA TYR A 89 1.75 -1.68 10.32
C TYR A 89 1.28 -2.80 9.39
N LYS A 90 -0.02 -2.88 9.08
CA LYS A 90 -0.55 -3.84 8.11
C LYS A 90 0.12 -3.71 6.74
N ARG A 91 0.43 -2.48 6.30
CA ARG A 91 1.09 -2.23 5.01
C ARG A 91 2.58 -2.53 5.07
N LEU A 92 3.26 -2.21 6.17
CA LEU A 92 4.64 -2.62 6.40
C LEU A 92 4.78 -4.14 6.40
N LYS A 93 3.86 -4.86 7.04
CA LYS A 93 3.84 -6.33 7.02
C LYS A 93 3.70 -6.87 5.61
N ALA A 94 2.82 -6.30 4.78
CA ALA A 94 2.68 -6.70 3.37
C ALA A 94 3.94 -6.37 2.55
N LYS A 95 4.60 -5.24 2.83
CA LYS A 95 5.89 -4.90 2.21
C LYS A 95 6.97 -5.90 2.58
N TRP A 96 7.12 -6.23 3.86
CA TRP A 96 8.09 -7.23 4.30
C TRP A 96 7.82 -8.62 3.71
N SER A 97 6.55 -8.99 3.56
CA SER A 97 6.13 -10.21 2.86
C SER A 97 6.59 -10.20 1.40
N CYS A 98 6.40 -9.09 0.68
CA CYS A 98 6.96 -8.93 -0.67
C CYS A 98 8.49 -9.06 -0.70
N ASP A 99 9.19 -8.43 0.24
CA ASP A 99 10.66 -8.49 0.33
C ASP A 99 11.14 -9.94 0.61
N GLU A 100 10.40 -10.69 1.42
CA GLU A 100 10.65 -12.10 1.70
C GLU A 100 10.46 -12.96 0.44
N HIS A 101 9.35 -12.78 -0.29
CA HIS A 101 9.12 -13.44 -1.57
C HIS A 101 10.23 -13.12 -2.59
N ILE A 102 10.66 -11.86 -2.71
CA ILE A 102 11.77 -11.46 -3.58
C ILE A 102 13.07 -12.18 -3.17
N ARG A 103 13.34 -12.30 -1.86
CA ARG A 103 14.52 -13.02 -1.38
C ARG A 103 14.47 -14.49 -1.75
N THR A 104 13.31 -15.13 -1.58
CA THR A 104 13.10 -16.54 -1.91
C THR A 104 13.26 -16.77 -3.41
N ILE A 105 12.61 -15.95 -4.26
CA ILE A 105 12.77 -16.03 -5.71
C ILE A 105 14.24 -15.86 -6.11
N ASN A 106 14.93 -14.82 -5.61
CA ASN A 106 16.34 -14.62 -5.95
C ASN A 106 17.24 -15.78 -5.50
N SER A 107 16.93 -16.45 -4.39
CA SER A 107 17.67 -17.62 -3.95
C SER A 107 17.50 -18.83 -4.88
N LYS A 108 16.29 -18.99 -5.45
CA LYS A 108 15.98 -20.04 -6.44
C LYS A 108 16.68 -19.80 -7.78
N LEU A 109 16.83 -18.53 -8.16
CA LEU A 109 17.47 -18.13 -9.41
C LEU A 109 19.02 -18.22 -9.41
N ASN A 110 19.66 -18.54 -8.28
CA ASN A 110 21.13 -18.55 -8.20
C ASN A 110 21.78 -19.61 -9.10
N ASP A 111 21.08 -20.74 -9.31
CA ASP A 111 21.57 -21.88 -10.10
C ASP A 111 20.94 -21.93 -11.51
N GLU A 112 20.08 -20.95 -11.84
CA GLU A 112 19.34 -20.89 -13.10
C GLU A 112 20.11 -20.15 -14.21
N ASP A 113 19.61 -20.30 -15.44
CA ASP A 113 20.11 -19.55 -16.58
C ASP A 113 20.03 -18.03 -16.35
N LYS A 114 21.08 -17.32 -16.79
CA LYS A 114 21.21 -15.87 -16.57
C LYS A 114 20.12 -15.06 -17.24
N ASP A 115 19.68 -15.48 -18.43
CA ASP A 115 18.66 -14.75 -19.19
C ASP A 115 17.30 -14.94 -18.51
N PHE A 116 17.00 -16.16 -18.05
CA PHE A 116 15.80 -16.42 -17.25
C PHE A 116 15.79 -15.63 -15.94
N ALA A 117 16.90 -15.63 -15.19
CA ALA A 117 17.02 -14.88 -13.94
C ALA A 117 16.87 -13.37 -14.14
N GLN A 118 17.41 -12.82 -15.24
CA GLN A 118 17.24 -11.41 -15.58
C GLN A 118 15.77 -11.08 -15.90
N LEU A 119 15.09 -12.01 -16.58
CA LEU A 119 13.70 -11.84 -16.97
C LEU A 119 12.77 -11.84 -15.76
N VAL A 120 12.96 -12.77 -14.81
CA VAL A 120 12.22 -12.77 -13.55
C VAL A 120 12.46 -11.48 -12.76
N LYS A 121 13.71 -10.96 -12.73
CA LYS A 121 14.01 -9.67 -12.07
C LYS A 121 13.27 -8.49 -12.71
N GLN A 122 13.10 -8.48 -14.04
CA GLN A 122 12.30 -7.45 -14.71
C GLN A 122 10.81 -7.55 -14.32
N VAL A 123 10.28 -8.76 -14.16
CA VAL A 123 8.89 -8.96 -13.71
C VAL A 123 8.74 -8.52 -12.25
N ILE A 124 9.71 -8.82 -11.37
CA ILE A 124 9.75 -8.31 -10.00
C ILE A 124 9.69 -6.77 -9.99
N ASP A 125 10.49 -6.11 -10.82
CA ASP A 125 10.49 -4.64 -10.92
C ASP A 125 9.15 -4.09 -11.44
N LYS A 126 8.54 -4.75 -12.43
CA LYS A 126 7.18 -4.42 -12.88
C LYS A 126 6.15 -4.56 -11.75
N ILE A 127 6.24 -5.58 -10.91
CA ILE A 127 5.34 -5.77 -9.76
C ILE A 127 5.56 -4.69 -8.70
N THR A 128 6.81 -4.41 -8.32
CA THR A 128 7.13 -3.44 -7.25
C THR A 128 6.88 -1.99 -7.66
N THR A 129 6.89 -1.69 -8.96
CA THR A 129 6.52 -0.36 -9.48
C THR A 129 5.02 -0.24 -9.81
N HIS A 130 4.30 -1.37 -9.90
CA HIS A 130 2.87 -1.36 -10.21
C HIS A 130 2.06 -0.56 -9.17
N ALA A 131 1.26 0.40 -9.66
CA ALA A 131 0.46 1.32 -8.85
C ALA A 131 -0.94 1.59 -9.45
N ALA A 132 -1.51 0.65 -10.21
CA ALA A 132 -2.80 0.84 -10.90
C ALA A 132 -4.04 0.86 -9.97
N GLU A 133 -3.87 0.64 -8.66
CA GLU A 133 -4.98 0.58 -7.73
C GLU A 133 -5.55 1.97 -7.39
N LYS A 134 -6.89 2.08 -7.42
CA LYS A 134 -7.63 3.31 -7.08
C LYS A 134 -7.38 3.78 -5.63
N SER A 135 -6.84 2.91 -4.79
CA SER A 135 -6.54 3.23 -3.40
C SER A 135 -5.10 2.82 -3.07
N PRO A 136 -4.24 3.76 -2.63
CA PRO A 136 -2.91 3.48 -2.10
C PRO A 136 -2.86 2.36 -1.05
N SER A 137 -3.95 2.18 -0.30
CA SER A 137 -4.06 1.13 0.71
C SER A 137 -4.13 -0.30 0.16
N ALA A 138 -4.41 -0.48 -1.13
CA ALA A 138 -4.50 -1.80 -1.78
C ALA A 138 -3.20 -2.19 -2.49
N ILE A 139 -2.28 -1.24 -2.71
CA ILE A 139 -1.08 -1.44 -3.53
C ILE A 139 -0.21 -2.56 -2.98
N TRP A 140 0.20 -2.49 -1.71
CA TRP A 140 1.07 -3.51 -1.10
C TRP A 140 0.40 -4.89 -1.01
N GLY A 141 -0.90 -4.95 -0.76
CA GLY A 141 -1.62 -6.24 -0.75
C GLY A 141 -1.70 -6.87 -2.14
N LYS A 142 -1.83 -6.06 -3.20
CA LYS A 142 -1.80 -6.56 -4.58
C LYS A 142 -0.41 -7.03 -4.97
N ARG A 143 0.62 -6.23 -4.68
CA ARG A 143 2.02 -6.60 -4.93
C ARG A 143 2.37 -7.93 -4.27
N ASP A 144 1.96 -8.11 -3.02
CA ASP A 144 2.16 -9.35 -2.26
C ASP A 144 1.52 -10.55 -2.96
N ARG A 145 0.24 -10.43 -3.38
CA ARG A 145 -0.45 -11.47 -4.15
C ARG A 145 0.26 -11.79 -5.47
N LEU A 146 0.66 -10.77 -6.24
CA LEU A 146 1.35 -10.95 -7.51
C LEU A 146 2.71 -11.64 -7.32
N MET A 147 3.46 -11.26 -6.28
CA MET A 147 4.76 -11.85 -5.98
C MET A 147 4.61 -13.31 -5.55
N LYS A 148 3.60 -13.61 -4.73
CA LYS A 148 3.25 -14.98 -4.35
C LYS A 148 2.91 -15.84 -5.57
N ASN A 149 2.09 -15.32 -6.49
CA ASN A 149 1.74 -16.06 -7.71
C ASN A 149 2.95 -16.28 -8.62
N LEU A 150 3.84 -15.28 -8.73
CA LEU A 150 5.10 -15.43 -9.47
C LEU A 150 5.98 -16.51 -8.85
N GLU A 151 6.12 -16.51 -7.53
CA GLU A 151 6.86 -17.55 -6.82
C GLU A 151 6.26 -18.94 -7.06
N THR A 152 4.93 -19.07 -6.98
CA THR A 152 4.24 -20.34 -7.26
C THR A 152 4.50 -20.83 -8.68
N TRP A 153 4.45 -19.94 -9.68
CA TRP A 153 4.73 -20.33 -11.06
C TRP A 153 6.18 -20.77 -11.26
N ILE A 154 7.14 -20.13 -10.57
CA ILE A 154 8.55 -20.54 -10.61
C ILE A 154 8.73 -21.94 -10.00
N ASP A 155 7.93 -22.30 -8.99
CA ASP A 155 8.05 -23.60 -8.31
C ASP A 155 7.36 -24.75 -9.05
N GLU A 156 6.25 -24.45 -9.71
CA GLU A 156 5.34 -25.48 -10.25
C GLU A 156 5.49 -25.71 -11.77
N GLU A 157 6.04 -24.75 -12.51
CA GLU A 157 6.00 -24.75 -13.98
C GLU A 157 7.37 -24.95 -14.62
N ASP A 158 7.39 -25.48 -15.85
CA ASP A 158 8.62 -25.61 -16.64
C ASP A 158 9.23 -24.24 -16.97
N HIS A 159 10.52 -24.07 -16.68
CA HIS A 159 11.22 -22.78 -16.85
C HIS A 159 11.24 -22.29 -18.30
N GLY A 160 11.22 -23.20 -19.28
CA GLY A 160 11.13 -22.86 -20.70
C GLY A 160 9.78 -22.21 -21.04
N MET A 161 8.68 -22.86 -20.65
CA MET A 161 7.32 -22.33 -20.86
C MET A 161 7.08 -21.03 -20.06
N LEU A 162 7.51 -21.00 -18.81
CA LEU A 162 7.40 -19.83 -17.95
C LEU A 162 8.19 -18.65 -18.53
N GLY A 163 9.40 -18.87 -19.04
CA GLY A 163 10.22 -17.85 -19.67
C GLY A 163 9.51 -17.12 -20.82
N ASP A 164 8.72 -17.84 -21.64
CA ASP A 164 7.96 -17.25 -22.74
C ASP A 164 6.73 -16.45 -22.24
N ILE A 165 6.07 -16.93 -21.18
CA ILE A 165 4.94 -16.21 -20.57
C ILE A 165 5.40 -14.92 -19.90
N LEU A 166 6.54 -14.95 -19.21
CA LEU A 166 7.06 -13.78 -18.50
C LEU A 166 7.51 -12.65 -19.46
N LYS A 167 7.79 -12.95 -20.73
CA LYS A 167 8.04 -11.94 -21.80
C LYS A 167 6.79 -11.13 -22.15
N ASN A 168 5.60 -11.59 -21.79
CA ASN A 168 4.33 -10.96 -22.15
C ASN A 168 4.21 -9.55 -21.52
N GLU A 169 3.79 -8.56 -22.32
CA GLU A 169 3.58 -7.19 -21.83
C GLU A 169 2.45 -7.10 -20.79
N GLU A 170 1.46 -7.99 -20.85
CA GLU A 170 0.33 -8.10 -19.93
C GLU A 170 0.64 -8.97 -18.68
N ILE A 171 1.91 -9.25 -18.37
CA ILE A 171 2.30 -10.18 -17.29
C ILE A 171 1.63 -9.88 -15.93
N ILE A 172 1.44 -8.60 -15.59
CA ILE A 172 0.74 -8.23 -14.36
C ILE A 172 -0.71 -8.71 -14.36
N SER A 173 -1.41 -8.61 -15.50
CA SER A 173 -2.79 -9.10 -15.62
C SER A 173 -2.86 -10.62 -15.58
N LEU A 174 -1.86 -11.33 -16.11
CA LEU A 174 -1.79 -12.79 -16.06
C LEU A 174 -1.57 -13.26 -14.62
N LEU A 175 -0.61 -12.68 -13.92
CA LEU A 175 -0.36 -12.95 -12.51
C LEU A 175 -1.57 -12.61 -11.63
N ASP A 176 -2.36 -11.57 -11.98
CA ASP A 176 -3.55 -11.19 -11.21
C ASP A 176 -4.67 -12.24 -11.28
N LYS A 177 -4.75 -13.01 -12.38
CA LYS A 177 -5.68 -14.14 -12.52
C LYS A 177 -5.29 -15.34 -11.64
N GLY A 178 -4.00 -15.48 -11.32
CA GLY A 178 -3.45 -16.49 -10.42
C GLY A 178 -3.32 -17.91 -11.00
N SER A 179 -4.01 -18.23 -12.10
CA SER A 179 -3.82 -19.47 -12.85
C SER A 179 -2.76 -19.31 -13.93
N PHE A 180 -1.84 -20.28 -14.05
CA PHE A 180 -0.91 -20.32 -15.18
C PHE A 180 -1.69 -20.45 -16.50
N PRO A 181 -1.41 -19.60 -17.51
CA PRO A 181 -2.19 -19.61 -18.75
C PRO A 181 -1.87 -20.86 -19.59
N GLU A 182 -2.91 -21.60 -19.99
CA GLU A 182 -2.78 -22.64 -20.99
C GLU A 182 -2.30 -22.03 -22.32
N THR A 183 -1.26 -22.64 -22.90
CA THR A 183 -0.49 -22.17 -24.05
C THR A 183 -1.34 -21.90 -25.30
N GLU A 184 -2.52 -22.53 -25.43
CA GLU A 184 -3.46 -22.28 -26.53
C GLU A 184 -4.09 -20.88 -26.51
N SER A 185 -4.21 -20.23 -25.34
CA SER A 185 -4.85 -18.90 -25.25
C SER A 185 -3.94 -17.73 -25.65
N LEU A 186 -2.62 -17.93 -25.65
CA LEU A 186 -1.62 -16.89 -25.92
C LEU A 186 -1.36 -16.67 -27.41
N MET A 187 -1.61 -17.67 -28.27
CA MET A 187 -1.48 -17.53 -29.73
C MET A 187 -2.59 -16.68 -30.37
N ILE A 188 -3.73 -16.48 -29.70
CA ILE A 188 -4.89 -15.80 -30.29
C ILE A 188 -4.74 -14.26 -30.24
N LYS A 189 -3.84 -13.72 -29.40
CA LYS A 189 -3.64 -12.26 -29.26
C LYS A 189 -2.50 -11.68 -30.12
N SER A 190 -1.75 -12.50 -30.87
CA SER A 190 -0.63 -12.04 -31.71
C SER A 190 -0.94 -11.93 -33.21
N LEU A 191 -2.22 -11.82 -33.59
CA LEU A 191 -2.68 -11.57 -34.96
C LEU A 191 -3.30 -10.17 -35.04
#